data_AF-A0A8S1DPF5-F1
#
_entry.id   AF-A0A8S1DPF5-F1
#
_cell.length_a   1.000
_cell.length_b   1.000
_cell.length_c   1.000
_cell.angle_alpha   90.00
_cell.angle_beta   90.00
_cell.angle_gamma   90.00
#
_symmetry.space_group_name_H-M   'P 1'
#
loop_
_entity.id
_entity.type
_entity.pdbx_description
1 polymer ?
#
loop_
_entity_poly.entity_id
_entity_poly.type
_entity_poly.pdbx_seq_one_letter_code
_entity_poly.pdbx_strand_id
1 'polypeptide(L)'
;MFPGPSQFYYRHINKYENTRSIVIKNMKPTLVFYEDDKEIGREKIWWRNQVEEILELLKQYEIKLKEVKPAPSAAETQSPKEDL
;
A
#
# COMPACT_ATOMS: atom_id res chain seq x y z
N MET A 1 -11.69 -11.15 10.58
CA MET A 1 -12.19 -10.33 9.47
C MET A 1 -12.18 -8.87 9.94
N PHE A 2 -11.48 -7.97 9.24
CA PHE A 2 -11.40 -6.55 9.63
C PHE A 2 -12.59 -5.78 9.04
N PRO A 3 -13.32 -4.93 9.80
CA PRO A 3 -14.44 -4.19 9.25
C PRO A 3 -13.97 -3.05 8.32
N GLY A 4 -14.52 -3.02 7.10
CA GLY A 4 -14.55 -1.89 6.15
C GLY A 4 -13.23 -1.12 5.93
N PRO A 5 -13.12 0.14 6.41
CA PRO A 5 -12.07 1.09 6.03
C PRO A 5 -10.66 0.62 6.42
N SER A 6 -10.49 -0.08 7.55
CA SER A 6 -9.18 -0.58 8.00
C SER A 6 -8.55 -1.58 7.02
N GLN A 7 -9.37 -2.40 6.35
CA GLN A 7 -8.89 -3.34 5.34
C GLN A 7 -8.54 -2.64 4.02
N PHE A 8 -9.28 -1.59 3.67
CA PHE A 8 -9.02 -0.77 2.49
C PHE A 8 -7.68 -0.04 2.60
N TYR A 9 -7.41 0.59 3.75
CA TYR A 9 -6.12 1.23 4.03
C TYR A 9 -4.96 0.26 3.94
N TYR A 10 -5.12 -0.92 4.55
CA TYR A 10 -4.11 -1.96 4.50
C TYR A 10 -3.81 -2.40 3.07
N ARG A 11 -4.82 -2.53 2.20
CA ARG A 11 -4.62 -2.92 0.80
C ARG A 11 -4.02 -1.83 -0.08
N HIS A 12 -4.35 -0.57 0.17
CA HIS A 12 -3.87 0.54 -0.66
C HIS A 12 -2.48 0.99 -0.26
N ILE A 13 -2.20 1.18 1.03
CA ILE A 13 -0.90 1.72 1.45
C ILE A 13 0.24 0.73 1.23
N ASN A 14 -0.01 -0.59 1.33
CA ASN A 14 1.01 -1.60 1.06
C ASN A 14 1.49 -1.63 -0.40
N LYS A 15 0.75 -1.00 -1.33
CA LYS A 15 1.19 -0.81 -2.72
C LYS A 15 2.24 0.27 -2.87
N TYR A 16 2.54 1.06 -1.85
CA TYR A 16 3.52 2.14 -1.90
C TYR A 16 4.87 1.71 -1.32
N GLU A 17 5.96 2.29 -1.81
CA GLU A 17 7.32 2.03 -1.34
C GLU A 17 7.53 2.62 0.06
N ASN A 18 8.39 1.97 0.86
CA ASN A 18 8.74 2.44 2.22
C ASN A 18 7.55 2.67 3.17
N THR A 19 6.38 2.13 2.87
CA THR A 19 5.21 2.17 3.75
C THR A 19 5.02 0.85 4.50
N ARG A 20 4.47 0.95 5.71
CA ARG A 20 4.05 -0.20 6.52
C ARG A 20 2.71 0.09 7.16
N SER A 21 1.81 -0.88 7.12
CA SER A 21 0.53 -0.80 7.84
C SER A 21 0.62 -1.53 9.18
N ILE A 22 0.21 -0.86 10.25
CA ILE A 22 0.04 -1.48 11.58
C ILE A 22 -1.44 -1.37 11.94
N VAL A 23 -2.04 -2.49 12.32
CA VAL A 23 -3.45 -2.54 12.73
C VAL A 23 -3.52 -2.60 14.25
N ILE A 24 -4.03 -1.54 14.85
CA ILE A 24 -4.24 -1.44 16.30
C ILE A 24 -5.75 -1.40 16.57
N LYS A 25 -6.26 -2.36 17.35
CA LYS A 25 -7.68 -2.40 17.70
C LYS A 25 -8.09 -1.13 18.42
N ASN A 26 -9.26 -0.58 18.08
CA ASN A 26 -9.84 0.63 18.65
C ASN A 26 -9.02 1.92 18.46
N MET A 27 -8.02 1.92 17.59
CA MET A 27 -7.27 3.13 17.24
C MET A 27 -7.80 3.73 15.94
N LYS A 28 -7.88 5.07 15.88
CA LYS A 28 -8.23 5.77 14.64
C LYS A 28 -7.10 5.61 13.61
N PRO A 29 -7.42 5.54 12.31
CA PRO A 29 -6.42 5.53 11.25
C PRO A 29 -5.50 6.74 11.38
N THR A 30 -4.20 6.48 11.46
CA THR A 30 -3.18 7.50 11.71
C THR A 30 -2.01 7.21 10.78
N LEU A 31 -1.54 8.23 10.07
CA LEU A 31 -0.27 8.19 9.35
C LEU A 31 0.83 8.66 10.28
N VAL A 32 1.94 7.94 10.27
CA VAL A 32 3.13 8.28 11.04
C VAL A 32 4.31 8.24 10.08
N PHE A 33 5.06 9.32 10.05
CA PHE A 33 6.19 9.53 9.16
C PHE A 33 7.48 9.32 9.95
N TYR A 34 8.41 8.55 9.37
CA TYR A 34 9.69 8.25 9.98
C TYR A 34 10.83 8.57 9.02
N GLU A 35 11.93 9.12 9.55
CA GLU A 35 13.20 9.34 8.86
C GLU A 35 14.32 8.84 9.79
N ASP A 36 15.22 7.97 9.29
CA ASP A 36 16.31 7.37 10.09
C ASP A 36 15.87 6.88 11.50
N ASP A 37 14.77 6.12 11.53
CA ASP A 37 14.12 5.58 12.74
C ASP A 37 13.56 6.62 13.73
N LYS A 38 13.49 7.91 13.35
CA LYS A 38 12.87 8.98 14.14
C LYS A 38 11.50 9.37 13.61
N GLU A 39 10.51 9.50 14.49
CA GLU A 39 9.19 10.03 14.13
C GLU A 39 9.33 11.52 13.76
N ILE A 40 9.11 11.86 12.50
CA ILE A 40 9.16 13.25 11.99
C ILE A 40 7.77 13.89 11.88
N GLY A 41 6.70 13.09 11.93
CA GLY A 41 5.34 13.61 11.85
C GLY A 41 4.26 12.57 12.12
N ARG A 42 3.08 13.04 12.52
CA ARG A 42 1.90 12.21 12.78
C ARG A 42 0.62 12.94 12.39
N GLU A 43 -0.17 12.32 11.52
CA GLU A 43 -1.43 12.85 11.00
C GLU A 43 -2.59 11.91 11.34
N LYS A 44 -3.62 12.43 12.01
CA LYS A 44 -4.83 11.66 12.36
C LYS A 44 -5.87 11.82 11.26
N ILE A 45 -6.33 10.72 10.69
CA ILE A 45 -7.26 10.76 9.57
C ILE A 45 -8.70 10.71 10.07
N TRP A 46 -9.48 11.73 9.69
CA TRP A 46 -10.88 11.86 10.07
C TRP A 46 -11.79 11.15 9.05
N TRP A 47 -12.91 10.61 9.53
CA TRP A 47 -13.61 9.50 8.89
C TRP A 47 -14.38 9.83 7.60
N ARG A 48 -14.47 11.10 7.18
CA ARG A 48 -15.38 11.49 6.10
C ARG A 48 -14.78 11.39 4.68
N ASN A 49 -13.48 11.64 4.47
CA ASN A 49 -12.84 11.64 3.13
C ASN A 49 -11.51 10.85 3.12
N GLN A 50 -11.58 9.62 3.61
CA GLN A 50 -10.44 8.83 4.08
C GLN A 50 -9.39 8.43 3.04
N VAL A 51 -9.75 8.30 1.77
CA VAL A 51 -8.85 7.74 0.73
C VAL A 51 -8.09 8.83 0.01
N GLU A 52 -8.78 9.89 -0.40
CA GLU A 52 -8.18 11.01 -1.13
C GLU A 52 -7.14 11.72 -0.27
N GLU A 53 -7.43 11.99 1.01
CA GLU A 53 -6.45 12.59 1.92
C GLU A 53 -5.17 11.74 2.06
N ILE A 54 -5.30 10.41 2.15
CA ILE A 54 -4.12 9.54 2.17
C ILE A 54 -3.37 9.61 0.85
N LEU A 55 -4.07 9.55 -0.29
CA LEU A 55 -3.43 9.61 -1.59
C LEU A 55 -2.75 10.96 -1.83
N GLU A 56 -3.33 12.06 -1.37
CA GLU A 56 -2.73 13.40 -1.40
C GLU A 56 -1.50 13.49 -0.50
N LEU A 57 -1.57 12.99 0.74
CA LEU A 57 -0.42 12.93 1.62
C LEU A 57 0.70 12.08 1.01
N LEU A 58 0.39 10.88 0.49
CA LEU A 58 1.38 10.04 -0.18
C LEU A 58 2.05 10.76 -1.37
N LYS A 59 1.29 11.57 -2.14
CA LYS A 59 1.86 12.41 -3.21
C LYS A 59 2.72 13.55 -2.67
N GLN A 60 2.29 14.22 -1.60
CA GLN A 60 3.03 15.33 -0.97
C GLN A 60 4.39 14.87 -0.45
N TYR A 61 4.47 13.66 0.09
CA TYR A 61 5.71 13.04 0.56
C TYR A 61 6.47 12.27 -0.54
N GLU A 62 6.07 12.42 -1.81
CA GLU A 62 6.70 11.79 -2.97
C GLU A 62 6.82 10.26 -2.86
N ILE A 63 5.91 9.63 -2.10
CA ILE A 63 5.92 8.19 -1.88
C ILE A 63 5.43 7.50 -3.15
N LYS A 64 6.34 6.78 -3.80
CA LYS A 64 6.07 6.08 -5.06
C LYS A 64 5.23 4.83 -4.84
N LEU A 65 4.43 4.50 -5.84
CA LEU A 65 3.81 3.18 -5.92
C LEU A 65 4.93 2.16 -6.15
N LYS A 66 4.96 1.07 -5.38
CA LYS A 66 5.79 -0.10 -5.69
C LYS A 66 5.46 -0.51 -7.12
N GLU A 67 6.46 -0.49 -8.00
CA GLU A 67 6.37 -1.17 -9.27
C GLU A 67 6.18 -2.65 -8.99
N VAL A 68 4.92 -3.09 -9.05
CA VAL A 68 4.63 -4.52 -9.18
C VAL A 68 5.10 -4.87 -10.57
N LYS A 69 6.36 -5.32 -10.70
CA LYS A 69 6.79 -6.04 -11.89
C LYS A 69 5.70 -7.06 -12.15
N PRO A 70 5.01 -7.04 -13.31
CA PRO A 70 4.11 -8.12 -13.65
C PRO A 70 4.94 -9.39 -13.50
N ALA A 71 4.44 -10.35 -12.72
CA ALA A 71 5.04 -11.68 -12.72
C ALA A 71 5.21 -12.06 -14.20
N PRO A 72 6.39 -12.58 -14.62
CA PRO A 72 6.53 -13.06 -15.99
C PRO A 72 5.35 -14.01 -16.23
N SER A 73 4.42 -13.57 -17.07
CA SER A 73 3.26 -14.36 -17.41
C SER A 73 3.84 -15.64 -18.00
N ALA A 74 3.58 -16.78 -17.35
CA ALA A 74 4.04 -18.08 -17.80
C ALA A 74 3.27 -18.45 -19.07
N ALA A 75 3.59 -17.76 -20.17
CA ALA A 75 2.98 -17.90 -21.48
C ALA A 75 4.06 -18.00 -22.57
N GLU A 76 5.18 -18.65 -22.26
CA GLU A 76 6.08 -19.26 -23.25
C GLU A 76 6.62 -20.59 -22.69
N THR A 77 5.74 -21.53 -22.35
CA THR A 77 6.12 -22.94 -22.51
C THR A 77 5.84 -23.27 -23.96
N GLN A 78 6.90 -23.17 -24.76
CA GLN A 78 6.99 -23.71 -26.11
C GLN A 78 6.45 -25.15 -26.07
N SER A 79 5.28 -25.38 -26.67
CA SER A 79 4.78 -26.74 -26.90
C SER A 79 5.88 -27.54 -27.58
N PRO A 80 6.18 -28.79 -27.15
CA PRO A 80 7.09 -29.63 -27.90
C PRO A 80 6.56 -29.77 -29.33
N LYS A 81 7.45 -29.55 -30.30
CA LYS A 81 7.25 -30.01 -31.68
C LYS A 81 6.96 -31.50 -31.59
N GLU A 82 5.70 -31.88 -31.80
CA GLU A 82 5.37 -33.25 -32.17
C GLU A 82 5.73 -33.38 -33.64
N ASP A 83 6.87 -34.04 -33.87
CA ASP A 83 7.31 -34.54 -35.16
C ASP A 83 6.55 -35.86 -35.36
N LEU A 84 5.54 -35.88 -36.23
CA LEU A 84 5.05 -37.09 -36.94
C LEU A 84 4.12 -36.71 -38.10
#